data_AF-A0A355WLN0-F1
#
_entry.id   AF-A0A355WLN0-F1
#
_cell.length_a   1.000
_cell.length_b   1.000
_cell.length_c   1.000
_cell.angle_alpha   90.00
_cell.angle_beta   90.00
_cell.angle_gamma   90.00
#
_symmetry.space_group_name_H-M   'P 1'
#
loop_
_entity.id
_entity.type
_entity.pdbx_description
1 polymer ?
#
loop_
_entity_poly.entity_id
_entity_poly.type
_entity_poly.pdbx_seq_one_letter_code
_entity_poly.pdbx_strand_id
1 'polypeptide(L)'
;MQFGGTSSDAESAAVFEQCRAHAINFFDCAFGYNNGTSETLLGGFIAPERENLIVTTKCAHPGGSGRANILAQFDTSRKRLATDYIDVYFLHRWDDTVPLEETFDALAGLVQAGHVRHLGVSNFSAWQTMKALAVAAKMGLRIDVLQPMYSLIKRQAEVEILPMAKAEDMAVTP
;
A
#
# COMPACT_ATOMS: atom_id res chain seq x y z
N MET A 1 6.83 8.56 4.54
CA MET A 1 6.64 8.43 6.00
C MET A 1 7.96 8.66 6.71
N GLN A 2 7.98 9.35 7.85
CA GLN A 2 9.23 9.75 8.55
C GLN A 2 9.60 8.87 9.75
N PHE A 3 8.75 7.92 10.13
CA PHE A 3 8.95 7.10 11.35
C PHE A 3 10.27 6.32 11.31
N GLY A 4 11.13 6.54 12.31
CA GLY A 4 12.45 5.91 12.39
C GLY A 4 13.46 6.42 11.35
N GLY A 5 13.15 7.53 10.67
CA GLY A 5 14.01 8.25 9.74
C GLY A 5 14.41 9.59 10.31
N THR A 6 13.85 10.69 9.78
CA THR A 6 14.07 12.03 10.35
C THR A 6 13.33 12.25 11.66
N SER A 7 12.36 11.40 11.98
CA SER A 7 11.69 11.37 13.29
C SER A 7 12.25 10.22 14.11
N SER A 8 12.70 10.53 15.32
CA SER A 8 13.07 9.54 16.33
C SER A 8 11.87 8.65 16.70
N ASP A 9 12.13 7.52 17.36
CA ASP A 9 11.09 6.60 17.82
C ASP A 9 10.06 7.31 18.73
N ALA A 10 10.53 8.19 19.61
CA ALA A 10 9.68 8.96 20.51
C ALA A 10 8.81 9.98 19.76
N GLU A 11 9.37 10.70 18.78
CA GLU A 11 8.60 11.61 17.92
C GLU A 11 7.59 10.86 17.05
N SER A 12 7.96 9.67 16.56
CA SER A 12 7.09 8.81 15.77
C SER A 12 5.87 8.35 16.60
N ALA A 13 6.11 7.92 17.84
CA ALA A 13 5.04 7.57 18.77
C ALA A 13 4.15 8.78 19.09
N ALA A 14 4.74 9.95 19.38
CA ALA A 14 3.99 11.16 19.64
C ALA A 14 3.08 11.56 18.45
N VAL A 15 3.57 11.44 17.22
CA VAL A 15 2.75 11.70 16.02
C VAL A 15 1.59 10.70 15.90
N PHE A 16 1.84 9.41 16.12
CA PHE A 16 0.78 8.39 16.12
C PHE A 16 -0.31 8.72 17.15
N GLU A 17 0.07 9.00 18.40
CA GLU A 17 -0.87 9.36 19.46
C GLU A 17 -1.68 10.61 19.15
N GLN A 18 -1.06 11.63 18.56
CA GLN A 18 -1.77 12.83 18.10
C GLN A 18 -2.79 12.50 16.99
N CYS A 19 -2.42 11.66 16.03
CA CYS A 19 -3.35 11.18 15.01
C CYS A 19 -4.56 10.47 15.64
N ARG A 20 -4.32 9.59 16.62
CA ARG A 20 -5.37 8.85 17.31
C ARG A 20 -6.25 9.74 18.18
N ALA A 21 -5.68 10.74 18.86
CA ALA A 21 -6.44 11.75 19.60
C ALA A 21 -7.41 12.55 18.70
N HIS A 22 -7.12 12.65 17.40
CA HIS A 22 -7.97 13.24 16.37
C HIS A 22 -8.79 12.22 15.56
N ALA A 23 -8.92 10.98 16.06
CA ALA A 23 -9.67 9.88 15.46
C ALA A 23 -9.19 9.43 14.07
N ILE A 24 -7.97 9.80 13.64
CA ILE A 24 -7.37 9.31 12.39
C ILE A 24 -7.08 7.82 12.55
N ASN A 25 -7.69 6.97 11.73
CA ASN A 25 -7.54 5.51 11.80
C ASN A 25 -6.86 4.89 10.57
N PHE A 26 -6.43 5.70 9.60
CA PHE A 26 -5.75 5.24 8.39
C PHE A 26 -4.25 5.54 8.48
N PHE A 27 -3.42 4.50 8.45
CA PHE A 27 -1.96 4.61 8.58
C PHE A 27 -1.26 3.90 7.42
N ASP A 28 -0.48 4.68 6.65
CA ASP A 28 0.18 4.21 5.43
C ASP A 28 1.69 4.06 5.59
N CYS A 29 2.23 2.87 5.37
CA CYS A 29 3.67 2.60 5.42
C CYS A 29 4.16 2.01 4.09
N ALA A 30 5.42 1.57 4.01
CA ALA A 30 5.96 0.80 2.89
C ALA A 30 7.14 -0.08 3.35
N PHE A 31 7.34 -1.23 2.70
CA PHE A 31 8.44 -2.16 2.97
C PHE A 31 9.82 -1.48 3.03
N GLY A 32 10.05 -0.53 2.12
CA GLY A 32 11.34 0.15 1.96
C GLY A 32 11.54 1.39 2.85
N TYR A 33 10.51 1.88 3.55
CA TYR A 33 10.64 3.13 4.32
C TYR A 33 11.58 2.95 5.51
N ASN A 34 12.61 3.81 5.55
CA ASN A 34 13.66 3.81 6.57
C ASN A 34 14.24 2.41 6.81
N ASN A 35 14.51 1.67 5.71
CA ASN A 35 15.01 0.29 5.72
C ASN A 35 14.12 -0.69 6.52
N GLY A 36 12.82 -0.42 6.60
CA GLY A 36 11.84 -1.24 7.31
C GLY A 36 11.55 -0.81 8.74
N THR A 37 12.34 0.11 9.32
CA THR A 37 12.11 0.62 10.69
C THR A 37 10.72 1.24 10.82
N SER A 38 10.23 1.90 9.77
CA SER A 38 8.90 2.51 9.75
C SER A 38 7.78 1.48 10.00
N GLU A 39 7.88 0.28 9.43
CA GLU A 39 6.91 -0.81 9.66
C GLU A 39 7.05 -1.39 11.06
N THR A 40 8.28 -1.56 11.57
CA THR A 40 8.53 -2.07 12.92
C THR A 40 7.95 -1.16 13.99
N LEU A 41 8.18 0.15 13.88
CA LEU A 41 7.63 1.14 14.81
C LEU A 41 6.11 1.17 14.73
N LEU A 42 5.55 1.27 13.51
CA LEU A 42 4.10 1.27 13.32
C LEU A 42 3.47 0.00 13.89
N GLY A 43 4.10 -1.17 13.70
CA GLY A 43 3.65 -2.44 14.28
C GLY A 43 3.48 -2.39 15.81
N GLY A 44 4.45 -1.78 16.50
CA GLY A 44 4.34 -1.55 17.95
C GLY A 44 3.20 -0.61 18.33
N PHE A 45 2.98 0.45 17.55
CA PHE A 45 1.93 1.45 17.83
C PHE A 45 0.52 0.91 17.59
N ILE A 46 0.33 0.11 16.54
CA ILE A 46 -1.00 -0.42 16.18
C ILE A 46 -1.43 -1.63 17.01
N ALA A 47 -0.49 -2.37 17.61
CA ALA A 47 -0.78 -3.64 18.28
C ALA A 47 -1.91 -3.56 19.35
N PRO A 48 -2.02 -2.51 20.19
CA PRO A 48 -3.07 -2.41 21.20
C PRO A 48 -4.49 -2.22 20.63
N GLU A 49 -4.63 -1.75 19.39
CA GLU A 49 -5.92 -1.40 18.79
C GLU A 49 -6.03 -1.80 17.30
N ARG A 50 -5.31 -2.86 16.91
CA ARG A 50 -5.12 -3.24 15.50
C ARG A 50 -6.43 -3.33 14.69
N GLU A 51 -7.48 -3.86 15.31
CA GLU A 51 -8.79 -4.05 14.67
C GLU A 51 -9.53 -2.73 14.38
N ASN A 52 -9.19 -1.65 15.08
CA ASN A 52 -9.79 -0.33 14.91
C ASN A 52 -9.10 0.52 13.83
N LEU A 53 -8.06 -0.02 13.20
CA LEU A 53 -7.18 0.70 12.28
C LEU A 53 -7.20 0.10 10.88
N ILE A 54 -7.07 0.97 9.89
CA ILE A 54 -6.78 0.64 8.49
C ILE A 54 -5.29 0.84 8.29
N VAL A 55 -4.57 -0.26 8.09
CA VAL A 55 -3.11 -0.26 7.94
C VAL A 55 -2.74 -0.69 6.54
N THR A 56 -1.95 0.15 5.86
CA THR A 56 -1.45 -0.11 4.52
C THR A 56 0.06 -0.29 4.53
N THR A 57 0.56 -1.10 3.61
CA THR A 57 1.98 -1.10 3.25
C THR A 57 2.14 -1.40 1.77
N LYS A 58 3.37 -1.28 1.27
CA LYS A 58 3.69 -1.36 -0.16
C LYS A 58 4.87 -2.27 -0.41
N CYS A 59 4.83 -2.96 -1.54
CA CYS A 59 5.90 -3.80 -2.03
C CYS A 59 6.38 -3.38 -3.42
N ALA A 60 7.28 -4.17 -4.00
CA ALA A 60 7.85 -3.97 -5.34
C ALA A 60 8.79 -2.74 -5.46
N HIS A 61 9.24 -2.21 -4.33
CA HIS A 61 10.29 -1.20 -4.29
C HIS A 61 11.07 -1.30 -2.96
N PRO A 62 12.25 -1.94 -2.94
CA PRO A 62 13.06 -2.44 -4.08
C PRO A 62 12.58 -3.80 -4.65
N GLY A 63 13.26 -4.32 -5.68
CA GLY A 63 13.14 -5.73 -6.11
C GLY A 63 12.07 -6.07 -7.15
N GLY A 64 11.26 -5.10 -7.60
CA GLY A 64 10.27 -5.29 -8.67
C GLY A 64 9.02 -6.09 -8.24
N SER A 65 8.05 -6.24 -9.15
CA SER A 65 6.74 -6.85 -8.85
C SER A 65 6.64 -8.34 -9.17
N GLY A 66 7.77 -9.04 -9.29
CA GLY A 66 7.81 -10.49 -9.49
C GLY A 66 7.24 -11.26 -8.29
N ARG A 67 6.63 -12.43 -8.55
CA ARG A 67 5.92 -13.23 -7.54
C ARG A 67 6.78 -13.51 -6.31
N ALA A 68 8.01 -13.95 -6.52
CA ALA A 68 8.93 -14.29 -5.43
C ALA A 68 9.22 -13.09 -4.51
N ASN A 69 9.42 -11.90 -5.10
CA ASN A 69 9.69 -10.69 -4.33
C ASN A 69 8.46 -10.19 -3.58
N ILE A 70 7.27 -10.21 -4.22
CA ILE A 70 6.01 -9.81 -3.57
C ILE A 70 5.74 -10.66 -2.32
N LEU A 71 5.86 -11.98 -2.44
CA LEU A 71 5.61 -12.90 -1.31
C LEU A 71 6.65 -12.72 -0.20
N ALA A 72 7.93 -12.60 -0.55
CA ALA A 72 8.99 -12.38 0.44
C ALA A 72 8.86 -11.04 1.18
N GLN A 73 8.51 -9.96 0.47
CA GLN A 73 8.27 -8.65 1.08
C GLN A 73 7.02 -8.66 1.95
N PHE A 74 5.94 -9.29 1.50
CA PHE A 74 4.72 -9.45 2.28
C PHE A 74 5.01 -10.12 3.63
N ASP A 75 5.69 -11.26 3.61
CA ASP A 75 6.03 -12.01 4.83
C ASP A 75 6.88 -11.18 5.80
N THR A 76 7.80 -10.38 5.27
CA THR A 76 8.66 -9.52 6.07
C THR A 76 7.88 -8.35 6.66
N SER A 77 7.08 -7.65 5.85
CA SER A 77 6.22 -6.55 6.29
C SER A 77 5.23 -7.01 7.36
N ARG A 78 4.61 -8.17 7.17
CA ARG A 78 3.67 -8.79 8.12
C ARG A 78 4.31 -9.01 9.49
N LYS A 79 5.55 -9.53 9.51
CA LYS A 79 6.33 -9.73 10.74
C LYS A 79 6.68 -8.41 11.42
N ARG A 80 7.12 -7.40 10.66
CA ARG A 80 7.47 -6.08 11.21
C ARG A 80 6.26 -5.35 11.79
N LEU A 81 5.13 -5.40 11.09
CA LEU A 81 3.87 -4.82 11.52
C LEU A 81 3.17 -5.63 12.63
N ALA A 82 3.69 -6.81 12.99
CA ALA A 82 3.15 -7.69 14.02
C ALA A 82 1.63 -7.97 13.87
N THR A 83 1.17 -8.21 12.64
CA THR A 83 -0.25 -8.42 12.29
C THR A 83 -0.40 -9.61 11.36
N ASP A 84 -1.55 -10.29 11.35
CA ASP A 84 -1.78 -11.42 10.44
C ASP A 84 -2.33 -11.01 9.06
N TYR A 85 -2.82 -9.77 8.96
CA TYR A 85 -3.40 -9.22 7.74
C TYR A 85 -2.99 -7.75 7.51
N ILE A 86 -3.01 -7.34 6.24
CA ILE A 86 -2.84 -5.97 5.78
C ILE A 86 -4.17 -5.51 5.14
N ASP A 87 -4.65 -4.31 5.50
CA ASP A 87 -5.93 -3.81 5.01
C ASP A 87 -5.83 -3.41 3.53
N VAL A 88 -4.80 -2.65 3.16
CA VAL A 88 -4.52 -2.33 1.74
C VAL A 88 -3.05 -2.62 1.43
N TYR A 89 -2.80 -3.53 0.50
CA TYR A 89 -1.45 -3.84 0.04
C TYR A 89 -1.20 -3.24 -1.34
N PHE A 90 -0.23 -2.34 -1.40
CA PHE A 90 0.06 -1.59 -2.62
C PHE A 90 1.21 -2.19 -3.42
N LEU A 91 1.07 -2.18 -4.75
CA LEU A 91 2.23 -2.09 -5.64
C LEU A 91 2.75 -0.66 -5.62
N HIS A 92 3.98 -0.47 -5.14
CA HIS A 92 4.52 0.88 -4.88
C HIS A 92 4.81 1.68 -6.16
N ARG A 93 5.07 0.98 -7.27
CA ARG A 93 5.28 1.59 -8.60
C ARG A 93 5.01 0.57 -9.70
N TRP A 94 4.80 1.07 -10.92
CA TRP A 94 4.75 0.23 -12.11
C TRP A 94 6.10 -0.46 -12.35
N ASP A 95 6.03 -1.73 -12.75
CA ASP A 95 7.17 -2.52 -13.19
C ASP A 95 6.92 -2.94 -14.64
N ASP A 96 7.79 -2.50 -15.56
CA ASP A 96 7.70 -2.82 -16.99
C ASP A 96 8.48 -4.08 -17.36
N THR A 97 9.15 -4.72 -16.39
CA THR A 97 9.99 -5.90 -16.60
C THR A 97 9.29 -7.20 -16.22
N VAL A 98 8.20 -7.12 -15.45
CA VAL A 98 7.45 -8.28 -14.95
C VAL A 98 6.06 -8.31 -15.60
N PRO A 99 5.62 -9.46 -16.16
CA PRO A 99 4.26 -9.62 -16.63
C PRO A 99 3.23 -9.35 -15.52
N LEU A 100 2.17 -8.60 -15.84
CA LEU A 100 1.12 -8.29 -14.86
C LEU A 100 0.45 -9.57 -14.35
N GLU A 101 0.30 -10.60 -15.19
CA GLU A 101 -0.26 -11.88 -14.80
C GLU A 101 0.54 -12.54 -13.66
N GLU A 102 1.87 -12.47 -13.69
CA GLU A 102 2.70 -13.01 -12.60
C GLU A 102 2.48 -12.21 -11.31
N THR A 103 2.44 -10.88 -11.44
CA THR A 103 2.23 -9.96 -10.32
C THR A 103 0.88 -10.23 -9.63
N PHE A 104 -0.20 -10.28 -10.41
CA PHE A 104 -1.55 -10.45 -9.87
C PHE A 104 -1.85 -11.88 -9.42
N ASP A 105 -1.20 -12.90 -9.98
CA ASP A 105 -1.30 -14.27 -9.47
C ASP A 105 -0.71 -14.40 -8.04
N ALA A 106 0.39 -13.68 -7.76
CA ALA A 106 0.93 -13.59 -6.41
C ALA A 106 -0.03 -12.90 -5.44
N LEU A 107 -0.60 -11.76 -5.86
CA LEU A 107 -1.56 -10.99 -5.05
C LEU A 107 -2.86 -11.77 -4.84
N ALA A 108 -3.32 -12.53 -5.83
CA ALA A 108 -4.50 -13.39 -5.73
C ALA A 108 -4.37 -14.39 -4.59
N GLY A 109 -3.20 -15.05 -4.49
CA GLY A 109 -2.93 -15.98 -3.41
C GLY A 109 -2.99 -15.33 -2.02
N LEU A 110 -2.47 -14.11 -1.88
CA LEU A 110 -2.51 -13.37 -0.61
C LEU A 110 -3.93 -12.95 -0.23
N VAL A 111 -4.73 -12.49 -1.19
CA VAL A 111 -6.14 -12.13 -0.96
C VAL A 111 -6.96 -13.38 -0.60
N GLN A 112 -6.79 -14.47 -1.36
CA GLN A 112 -7.51 -15.72 -1.11
C GLN A 112 -7.18 -16.31 0.27
N ALA A 113 -5.94 -16.16 0.73
CA ALA A 113 -5.51 -16.61 2.06
C ALA A 113 -6.00 -15.69 3.20
N GLY A 114 -6.68 -14.57 2.90
CA GLY A 114 -7.13 -13.60 3.90
C GLY A 114 -6.02 -12.72 4.49
N HIS A 115 -4.81 -12.79 3.91
CA HIS A 115 -3.64 -12.04 4.34
C HIS A 115 -3.66 -10.59 3.89
N VAL A 116 -4.39 -10.29 2.81
CA VAL A 116 -4.60 -8.95 2.27
C VAL A 116 -6.09 -8.76 2.02
N ARG A 117 -6.67 -7.66 2.48
CA ARG A 117 -8.11 -7.37 2.28
C ARG A 117 -8.38 -6.65 0.96
N HIS A 118 -7.58 -5.62 0.67
CA HIS A 118 -7.71 -4.80 -0.54
C HIS A 118 -6.36 -4.64 -1.24
N LEU A 119 -6.42 -4.49 -2.56
CA LEU A 119 -5.25 -4.20 -3.38
C LEU A 119 -5.23 -2.71 -3.76
N GLY A 120 -4.04 -2.13 -3.78
CA GLY A 120 -3.84 -0.78 -4.28
C GLY A 120 -2.68 -0.67 -5.25
N VAL A 121 -2.64 0.43 -6.01
CA VAL A 121 -1.48 0.79 -6.83
C VAL A 121 -1.07 2.24 -6.59
N SER A 122 0.23 2.46 -6.52
CA SER A 122 0.84 3.77 -6.31
C SER A 122 1.73 4.10 -7.51
N ASN A 123 1.77 5.37 -7.91
CA ASN A 123 2.60 5.84 -9.03
C ASN A 123 2.31 5.14 -10.38
N PHE A 124 1.05 4.75 -10.61
CA PHE A 124 0.60 4.24 -11.92
C PHE A 124 -0.01 5.39 -12.71
N SER A 125 0.22 5.43 -14.02
CA SER A 125 -0.57 6.23 -14.94
C SER A 125 -1.99 5.67 -15.08
N ALA A 126 -2.91 6.45 -15.64
CA ALA A 126 -4.27 5.97 -15.87
C ALA A 126 -4.30 4.73 -16.79
N TRP A 127 -3.55 4.73 -17.90
CA TRP A 127 -3.48 3.58 -18.81
C TRP A 127 -2.83 2.35 -18.16
N GLN A 128 -1.84 2.55 -17.28
CA GLN A 128 -1.23 1.46 -16.53
C GLN A 128 -2.23 0.83 -15.56
N THR A 129 -3.00 1.67 -14.87
CA THR A 129 -4.06 1.22 -13.98
C THR A 129 -5.12 0.42 -14.74
N MET A 130 -5.58 0.89 -15.90
CA MET A 130 -6.55 0.16 -16.71
C MET A 130 -6.01 -1.20 -17.19
N LYS A 131 -4.73 -1.29 -17.56
CA LYS A 131 -4.11 -2.60 -17.89
C LYS A 131 -4.06 -3.53 -16.68
N ALA A 132 -3.72 -2.99 -15.51
CA ALA A 132 -3.67 -3.74 -14.25
C ALA A 132 -5.07 -4.25 -13.86
N LEU A 133 -6.09 -3.40 -13.91
CA LEU A 133 -7.50 -3.77 -13.68
C LEU A 133 -7.95 -4.89 -14.62
N ALA A 134 -7.64 -4.79 -15.91
CA ALA A 134 -8.02 -5.79 -16.90
C ALA A 134 -7.39 -7.17 -16.63
N VAL A 135 -6.17 -7.22 -16.09
CA VAL A 135 -5.51 -8.48 -15.70
C VAL A 135 -6.06 -9.00 -14.37
N ALA A 136 -6.18 -8.13 -13.37
CA ALA A 136 -6.75 -8.47 -12.06
C ALA A 136 -8.17 -9.07 -12.19
N ALA A 137 -9.01 -8.50 -13.04
CA ALA A 137 -10.38 -8.97 -13.28
C ALA A 137 -10.44 -10.42 -13.79
N LYS A 138 -9.46 -10.88 -14.57
CA LYS A 138 -9.39 -12.28 -15.04
C LYS A 138 -9.19 -13.28 -13.89
N MET A 139 -8.68 -12.80 -12.75
CA MET A 139 -8.44 -13.58 -11.54
C MET A 139 -9.50 -13.34 -10.47
N GLY A 140 -10.58 -12.62 -10.80
CA GLY A 140 -11.63 -12.23 -9.85
C GLY A 140 -11.16 -11.19 -8.82
N LEU A 141 -10.05 -10.50 -9.08
CA LEU A 141 -9.52 -9.46 -8.21
C LEU A 141 -10.03 -8.08 -8.62
N ARG A 142 -10.03 -7.17 -7.65
CA ARG A 142 -10.19 -5.73 -7.85
C ARG A 142 -8.92 -5.01 -7.39
N ILE A 143 -8.72 -3.82 -7.93
CA ILE A 143 -7.80 -2.82 -7.36
C ILE A 143 -8.71 -1.75 -6.78
N ASP A 144 -8.66 -1.54 -5.48
CA ASP A 144 -9.64 -0.72 -4.77
C ASP A 144 -9.12 0.69 -4.49
N VAL A 145 -7.79 0.87 -4.42
CA VAL A 145 -7.17 2.14 -3.97
C VAL A 145 -6.05 2.61 -4.90
N LEU A 146 -6.05 3.90 -5.21
CA LEU A 146 -4.97 4.60 -5.89
C LEU A 146 -4.24 5.54 -4.94
N GLN A 147 -2.92 5.60 -5.07
CA GLN A 147 -2.08 6.59 -4.40
C GLN A 147 -1.25 7.40 -5.43
N PRO A 148 -1.84 8.45 -6.02
CA PRO A 148 -1.15 9.39 -6.89
C PRO A 148 -0.58 10.58 -6.11
N MET A 149 0.48 11.22 -6.62
CA MET A 149 0.94 12.49 -6.07
C MET A 149 -0.07 13.60 -6.36
N TYR A 150 -0.53 14.29 -5.31
CA TYR A 150 -1.46 15.41 -5.43
C TYR A 150 -1.16 16.54 -4.44
N SER A 151 -1.06 17.77 -4.93
CA SER A 151 -0.91 18.98 -4.13
C SER A 151 -1.29 20.22 -4.94
N LEU A 152 -1.32 21.40 -4.30
CA LEU A 152 -1.57 22.67 -4.99
C LEU A 152 -0.64 22.91 -6.20
N ILE A 153 0.60 22.43 -6.12
CA ILE A 153 1.62 22.57 -7.18
C ILE A 153 1.77 21.31 -8.05
N LYS A 154 1.13 20.20 -7.68
CA LYS A 154 1.16 18.94 -8.43
C LYS A 154 -0.26 18.43 -8.66
N ARG A 155 -0.86 18.90 -9.76
CA ARG A 155 -2.27 18.62 -10.12
C ARG A 155 -2.46 17.73 -11.34
N GLN A 156 -1.38 17.09 -11.83
CA GLN A 156 -1.42 16.22 -13.02
C GLN A 156 -2.41 15.04 -12.89
N ALA A 157 -2.68 14.58 -11.67
CA ALA A 157 -3.66 13.54 -11.43
C ALA A 157 -5.09 13.92 -11.87
N GLU A 158 -5.42 15.21 -11.92
CA GLU A 158 -6.78 15.69 -12.23
C GLU A 158 -7.22 15.43 -13.67
N VAL A 159 -6.26 15.28 -14.60
CA VAL A 159 -6.59 15.16 -16.02
C VAL A 159 -7.09 13.76 -16.37
N GLU A 160 -6.39 12.73 -15.91
CA GLU A 160 -6.68 11.34 -16.32
C GLU A 160 -6.83 10.39 -15.12
N ILE A 161 -6.04 10.56 -14.05
CA ILE A 161 -6.03 9.59 -12.94
C ILE A 161 -7.30 9.70 -12.10
N LEU A 162 -7.68 10.91 -11.65
CA LEU A 162 -8.88 11.09 -10.82
C LEU A 162 -10.18 10.82 -11.61
N PRO A 163 -10.32 11.23 -12.88
CA PRO A 163 -11.48 10.84 -13.68
C PRO A 163 -11.58 9.32 -13.90
N MET A 164 -10.46 8.65 -14.19
CA MET A 164 -10.43 7.18 -14.30
C MET A 164 -10.78 6.51 -12.97
N ALA A 165 -10.22 6.96 -11.85
CA ALA A 165 -10.53 6.44 -10.52
C ALA A 165 -12.03 6.50 -10.22
N LYS A 166 -12.67 7.62 -10.56
CA LYS A 166 -14.11 7.80 -10.41
C LYS A 166 -14.92 6.88 -11.33
N ALA A 167 -14.46 6.67 -12.57
CA ALA A 167 -15.15 5.81 -13.53
C ALA A 167 -15.09 4.32 -13.12
N GLU A 168 -13.97 3.89 -12.53
CA GLU A 168 -13.74 2.50 -12.11
C GLU A 168 -14.10 2.23 -10.64
N ASP A 169 -14.72 3.21 -9.96
CA ASP A 169 -15.14 3.13 -8.55
C ASP A 169 -13.98 2.78 -7.59
N MET A 170 -12.86 3.49 -7.76
CA MET A 170 -11.66 3.35 -6.94
C MET A 170 -11.54 4.50 -5.93
N ALA A 171 -11.14 4.17 -4.71
CA ALA A 171 -10.74 5.17 -3.72
C ALA A 171 -9.40 5.81 -4.09
N VAL A 172 -9.18 7.06 -3.68
CA VAL A 172 -7.92 7.77 -3.89
C VAL A 172 -7.39 8.29 -2.57
N THR A 173 -6.15 7.91 -2.23
CA THR A 173 -5.42 8.37 -1.05
C THR A 173 -4.14 9.06 -1.52
N PRO A 174 -4.12 10.40 -1.70
CA PRO A 174 -2.97 11.13 -2.23
C PRO A 174 -1.80 11.30 -1.25
#